data_AF-A0A923D8Y8-F1
#
_entry.id   AF-A0A923D8Y8-F1
#
_cell.length_a   1.000
_cell.length_b   1.000
_cell.length_c   1.000
_cell.angle_alpha   90.00
_cell.angle_beta   90.00
_cell.angle_gamma   90.00
#
_symmetry.space_group_name_H-M   'P 1'
#
loop_
_entity.id
_entity.type
_entity.pdbx_description
1 polymer ?
#
loop_
_entity_poly.entity_id
_entity_poly.type
_entity_poly.pdbx_seq_one_letter_code
_entity_poly.pdbx_strand_id
1 'polypeptide(L)'
;LLALVSNLTGIELGSFCFPAGMILLGLWVLVRPKMVKDGSAVEFNLLGEFKRSGGWTVRPVEIWSGVGEVKLDFSQAEVPPGETHLHIYSLVGDIVLRPGTNMGLQLTANGMVNSIKWMGAKQDNFLNSVQLATPEFAQTERKLLVEVTALVGDIKVIPPGDLG
;
A
#
# COMPACT_ATOMS: atom_id res chain seq x y z
N LEU A 1 -25.09 30.26 -29.15
CA LEU A 1 -24.74 31.59 -28.63
C LEU A 1 -23.22 31.85 -28.60
N LEU A 2 -22.39 30.91 -28.10
CA LEU A 2 -20.93 31.02 -28.05
C LEU A 2 -20.22 31.13 -29.42
N ALA A 3 -20.77 30.52 -30.48
CA ALA A 3 -20.17 30.58 -31.83
C ALA A 3 -20.31 31.95 -32.53
N LEU A 4 -21.29 32.77 -32.13
CA LEU A 4 -21.54 34.09 -32.73
C LEU A 4 -20.61 35.18 -32.15
N VAL A 5 -20.13 35.00 -30.91
CA VAL A 5 -19.22 35.95 -30.25
C VAL A 5 -17.77 35.78 -30.74
N SER A 6 -17.42 34.59 -31.23
CA SER A 6 -16.08 34.28 -31.77
C SER A 6 -15.75 34.99 -33.08
N ASN A 7 -16.75 35.44 -33.84
CA ASN A 7 -16.54 36.03 -35.16
C ASN A 7 -16.32 37.56 -35.12
N LEU A 8 -16.55 38.21 -33.97
CA LEU A 8 -16.52 39.68 -33.83
C LEU A 8 -15.20 40.22 -33.28
N THR A 9 -14.34 39.37 -32.69
CA THR A 9 -13.15 39.83 -31.94
C THR A 9 -11.81 39.41 -32.54
N GLY A 10 -11.77 38.60 -33.61
CA GLY A 10 -10.55 38.26 -34.34
C GLY A 10 -9.44 37.56 -33.52
N ILE A 11 -9.71 37.25 -32.26
CA ILE A 11 -8.79 36.58 -31.35
C ILE A 11 -9.37 35.19 -31.12
N GLU A 12 -8.70 34.19 -31.68
CA GLU A 12 -9.01 32.78 -31.47
C GLU A 12 -8.79 32.41 -30.00
N LEU A 13 -9.78 32.68 -29.14
CA LEU A 13 -9.75 32.31 -27.71
C LEU A 13 -9.48 30.81 -27.52
N GLY A 14 -9.77 29.96 -28.51
CA GLY A 14 -9.45 28.53 -28.51
C GLY A 14 -7.95 28.22 -28.64
N SER A 15 -7.18 29.03 -29.37
CA SER A 15 -5.75 28.80 -29.65
C SER A 15 -4.87 29.08 -28.42
N PHE A 16 -5.29 30.00 -27.55
CA PHE A 16 -4.58 30.35 -26.32
C PHE A 16 -5.04 29.60 -25.07
N CYS A 17 -6.31 29.17 -25.02
CA CYS A 17 -6.86 28.41 -23.89
C CYS A 17 -6.21 27.03 -23.74
N PHE A 18 -5.89 26.35 -24.83
CA PHE A 18 -5.26 25.03 -24.78
C PHE A 18 -3.85 25.06 -24.16
N PRO A 19 -2.91 25.92 -24.61
CA PRO A 19 -1.59 26.01 -23.99
C PRO A 19 -1.65 26.55 -22.55
N ALA A 20 -2.52 27.53 -22.26
CA ALA A 20 -2.70 28.01 -20.89
C ALA A 20 -3.26 26.91 -19.97
N GLY A 21 -4.19 26.08 -20.47
CA GLY A 21 -4.72 24.92 -19.77
C GLY A 21 -3.66 23.86 -19.50
N MET A 22 -2.77 23.58 -20.46
CA MET A 22 -1.66 22.64 -20.27
C MET A 22 -0.61 23.16 -19.27
N ILE A 23 -0.34 24.46 -19.26
CA ILE A 23 0.54 25.09 -18.27
C ILE A 23 -0.09 25.03 -16.87
N LEU A 24 -1.39 25.34 -16.73
CA LEU A 24 -2.11 25.23 -15.47
C LEU A 24 -2.21 23.78 -14.98
N LEU A 25 -2.48 22.83 -15.87
CA LEU A 25 -2.51 21.40 -15.54
C LEU A 25 -1.11 20.90 -15.14
N GLY A 26 -0.08 21.32 -15.87
CA GLY A 26 1.32 21.03 -15.53
C GLY A 26 1.70 21.59 -14.17
N LEU A 27 1.38 22.86 -13.89
CA LEU A 27 1.59 23.49 -12.59
C LEU A 27 0.77 22.80 -11.49
N TRP A 28 -0.45 22.35 -11.78
CA TRP A 28 -1.28 21.61 -10.83
C TRP A 28 -0.74 20.21 -10.52
N VAL A 29 -0.13 19.54 -11.51
CA VAL A 29 0.59 18.27 -11.31
C VAL A 29 1.89 18.48 -10.52
N LEU A 30 2.57 19.62 -10.72
CA LEU A 30 3.83 19.97 -10.07
C LEU A 30 3.61 20.43 -8.62
N VAL A 31 2.53 21.18 -8.37
CA VAL A 31 1.95 21.39 -7.05
C VAL A 31 1.22 20.10 -6.68
N ARG A 32 1.96 18.98 -6.55
CA ARG A 32 1.41 17.72 -6.07
C ARG A 32 0.61 18.05 -4.81
N PRO A 33 -0.73 18.04 -4.84
CA PRO A 33 -1.46 18.09 -3.60
C PRO A 33 -1.00 16.83 -2.88
N LYS A 34 -0.34 16.97 -1.73
CA LYS A 34 -0.04 15.85 -0.84
C LYS A 34 -1.38 15.32 -0.31
N MET A 35 -2.18 14.72 -1.19
CA MET A 35 -3.36 13.94 -0.86
C MET A 35 -2.90 12.55 -0.48
N VAL A 36 -2.13 12.51 0.61
CA VAL A 36 -1.99 11.36 1.49
C VAL A 36 -2.09 12.01 2.86
N LYS A 37 -3.31 12.02 3.40
CA LYS A 37 -3.57 12.48 4.76
C LYS A 37 -3.07 11.39 5.69
N ASP A 38 -1.77 11.38 5.89
CA ASP A 38 -1.01 10.83 7.00
C ASP A 38 0.44 10.93 6.55
N GLY A 39 1.40 11.03 7.46
CA GLY A 39 2.83 11.05 7.13
C GLY A 39 3.36 9.76 6.48
N SER A 40 2.47 8.95 5.91
CA SER A 40 2.73 7.68 5.25
C SER A 40 3.46 7.90 3.93
N ALA A 41 4.61 7.23 3.79
CA ALA A 41 5.30 7.17 2.50
C ALA A 41 4.44 6.36 1.52
N VAL A 42 4.46 6.72 0.23
CA VAL A 42 3.84 5.88 -0.81
C VAL A 42 4.94 5.29 -1.65
N GLU A 43 5.03 3.97 -1.69
CA GLU A 43 6.01 3.22 -2.47
C GLU A 43 5.29 2.47 -3.60
N PHE A 44 5.60 2.83 -4.85
CA PHE A 44 5.05 2.18 -6.03
C PHE A 44 6.06 1.20 -6.62
N ASN A 45 5.68 -0.07 -6.70
CA ASN A 45 6.40 -1.10 -7.43
C ASN A 45 5.48 -1.74 -8.48
N LEU A 46 5.60 -1.33 -9.73
CA LEU A 46 4.74 -1.87 -10.79
C LEU A 46 5.17 -3.28 -11.24
N LEU A 47 6.46 -3.59 -11.18
CA LEU A 47 7.04 -4.83 -11.69
C LEU A 47 8.23 -5.26 -10.83
N GLY A 48 8.22 -6.50 -10.36
CA GLY A 48 9.32 -7.13 -9.63
C GLY A 48 9.07 -7.22 -8.13
N GLU A 49 10.09 -7.67 -7.40
CA GLU A 49 9.97 -7.92 -5.96
C GLU A 49 10.14 -6.63 -5.15
N PHE A 50 9.21 -6.37 -4.23
CA PHE A 50 9.37 -5.37 -3.18
C PHE A 50 9.84 -6.06 -1.90
N LYS A 51 11.08 -5.80 -1.46
CA LYS A 51 11.66 -6.46 -0.29
C LYS A 51 12.23 -5.48 0.72
N ARG A 52 11.86 -5.63 1.99
CA ARG A 52 12.46 -4.95 3.14
C ARG A 52 12.89 -5.98 4.17
N SER A 53 14.17 -5.97 4.55
CA SER A 53 14.74 -6.89 5.53
C SER A 53 15.95 -6.28 6.23
N GLY A 54 16.27 -6.78 7.44
CA GLY A 54 17.40 -6.29 8.24
C GLY A 54 17.01 -5.17 9.20
N GLY A 55 17.97 -4.35 9.61
CA GLY A 55 17.75 -3.22 10.52
C GLY A 55 17.15 -2.02 9.80
N TRP A 56 15.82 -1.95 9.72
CA TRP A 56 15.09 -0.81 9.17
C TRP A 56 14.02 -0.33 10.14
N THR A 57 13.77 0.98 10.19
CA THR A 57 12.71 1.56 11.03
C THR A 57 11.38 1.50 10.29
N VAL A 58 10.39 0.84 10.89
CA VAL A 58 9.06 0.72 10.32
C VAL A 58 8.33 2.04 10.48
N ARG A 59 7.70 2.49 9.40
CA ARG A 59 6.90 3.72 9.35
C ARG A 59 5.59 3.42 8.65
N PRO A 60 4.56 4.24 8.87
CA PRO A 60 3.36 4.16 8.08
C PRO A 60 3.70 4.26 6.58
N VAL A 61 3.20 3.32 5.79
CA VAL A 61 3.50 3.25 4.35
C VAL A 61 2.34 2.62 3.59
N GLU A 62 2.12 3.16 2.40
CA GLU A 62 1.22 2.62 1.40
C GLU A 62 2.05 2.03 0.25
N ILE A 63 1.94 0.72 0.03
CA ILE A 63 2.70 -0.03 -0.96
C ILE A 63 1.76 -0.44 -2.08
N TRP A 64 2.01 0.06 -3.28
CA TRP A 64 1.29 -0.35 -4.50
C TRP A 64 2.16 -1.30 -5.30
N SER A 65 1.80 -2.58 -5.32
CA SER A 65 2.41 -3.62 -6.13
C SER A 65 1.56 -3.95 -7.36
N GLY A 66 2.14 -3.86 -8.54
CA GLY A 66 1.52 -4.31 -9.78
C GLY A 66 1.67 -5.82 -9.95
N VAL A 67 2.77 -6.24 -10.54
CA VAL A 67 3.11 -7.66 -10.72
C VAL A 67 4.41 -7.97 -9.98
N GLY A 68 4.30 -8.76 -8.91
CA GLY A 68 5.45 -9.18 -8.13
C GLY A 68 5.14 -9.43 -6.67
N GLU A 69 6.14 -9.94 -5.97
CA GLU A 69 6.01 -10.35 -4.58
C GLU A 69 6.36 -9.20 -3.63
N VAL A 70 5.63 -9.08 -2.52
CA VAL A 70 5.91 -8.12 -1.45
C VAL A 70 6.41 -8.89 -0.22
N LYS A 71 7.70 -8.78 0.07
CA LYS A 71 8.35 -9.43 1.23
C LYS A 71 8.74 -8.41 2.29
N LEU A 72 8.08 -8.43 3.44
CA LEU A 72 8.39 -7.58 4.58
C LEU A 72 8.87 -8.42 5.76
N ASP A 73 10.15 -8.27 6.10
CA ASP A 73 10.76 -8.91 7.26
C ASP A 73 10.93 -7.91 8.40
N PHE A 74 10.15 -8.13 9.45
CA PHE A 74 10.12 -7.32 10.67
C PHE A 74 10.93 -7.93 11.81
N SER A 75 11.63 -9.05 11.59
CA SER A 75 12.40 -9.75 12.63
C SER A 75 13.54 -8.91 13.23
N GLN A 76 14.17 -8.08 12.40
CA GLN A 76 15.25 -7.16 12.76
C GLN A 76 14.80 -5.69 12.63
N ALA A 77 13.53 -5.45 12.32
CA ALA A 77 13.00 -4.11 12.10
C ALA A 77 12.65 -3.44 13.42
N GLU A 78 12.86 -2.12 13.48
CA GLU A 78 12.50 -1.31 14.62
C GLU A 78 11.08 -0.75 14.41
N VAL A 79 10.09 -1.36 15.06
CA VAL A 79 8.72 -0.84 15.09
C VAL A 79 8.60 0.18 16.22
N PRO A 80 8.19 1.42 15.93
CA PRO A 80 7.99 2.45 16.96
C PRO A 80 6.85 2.04 17.91
N PRO A 81 6.89 2.49 19.17
CA PRO A 81 5.77 2.29 20.11
C PRO A 81 4.51 2.98 19.59
N GLY A 82 3.35 2.37 19.83
CA GLY A 82 2.07 2.80 19.29
C GLY A 82 1.63 1.95 18.09
N GLU A 83 0.72 2.53 17.30
CA GLU A 83 0.10 1.88 16.15
C GLU A 83 0.81 2.32 14.86
N THR A 84 1.32 1.36 14.10
CA THR A 84 1.93 1.58 12.79
C THR A 84 1.08 0.91 11.71
N HIS A 85 0.54 1.70 10.79
CA HIS A 85 -0.36 1.25 9.73
C HIS A 85 0.38 1.03 8.42
N LEU A 86 0.25 -0.15 7.83
CA LEU A 86 0.76 -0.47 6.50
C LEU A 86 -0.41 -0.87 5.62
N HIS A 87 -0.52 -0.23 4.47
CA HIS A 87 -1.51 -0.58 3.46
C HIS A 87 -0.79 -1.15 2.24
N ILE A 88 -1.17 -2.34 1.81
CA ILE A 88 -0.58 -3.04 0.67
C ILE A 88 -1.66 -3.29 -0.36
N TYR A 89 -1.55 -2.65 -1.51
CA TYR A 89 -2.40 -2.87 -2.68
C TYR A 89 -1.62 -3.72 -3.68
N SER A 90 -2.07 -4.96 -3.93
CA SER A 90 -1.40 -5.88 -4.87
C SER A 90 -2.34 -6.34 -5.98
N LEU A 91 -1.94 -6.19 -7.25
CA LEU A 91 -2.73 -6.77 -8.34
C LEU A 91 -2.42 -8.26 -8.51
N VAL A 92 -1.15 -8.61 -8.73
CA VAL A 92 -0.74 -10.00 -8.96
C VAL A 92 0.55 -10.30 -8.21
N GLY A 93 0.51 -11.24 -7.28
CA GLY A 93 1.68 -11.75 -6.59
C GLY A 93 1.45 -11.94 -5.10
N ASP A 94 2.38 -12.65 -4.48
CA ASP A 94 2.25 -13.07 -3.09
C ASP A 94 2.73 -11.99 -2.13
N ILE A 95 2.17 -11.99 -0.92
CA ILE A 95 2.56 -11.11 0.17
C ILE A 95 3.13 -11.97 1.29
N VAL A 96 4.39 -11.77 1.64
CA VAL A 96 5.08 -12.48 2.72
C VAL A 96 5.41 -11.51 3.84
N LEU A 97 4.85 -11.78 5.02
CA LEU A 97 5.09 -11.01 6.24
C LEU A 97 5.80 -11.90 7.27
N ARG A 98 6.90 -11.40 7.84
CA ARG A 98 7.58 -12.04 8.96
C ARG A 98 7.56 -11.11 10.18
N PRO A 99 6.60 -11.24 11.10
CA PRO A 99 6.59 -10.47 12.36
C PRO A 99 7.87 -10.69 13.18
N GLY A 100 8.26 -9.66 13.94
CA GLY A 100 9.31 -9.76 14.96
C GLY A 100 8.77 -10.25 16.31
N THR A 101 9.67 -10.62 17.23
CA THR A 101 9.30 -11.19 18.54
C THR A 101 8.76 -10.17 19.55
N ASN A 102 9.05 -8.89 19.37
CA ASN A 102 8.72 -7.81 20.32
C ASN A 102 7.61 -6.88 19.81
N MET A 103 6.73 -7.38 18.93
CA MET A 103 5.63 -6.61 18.33
C MET A 103 4.39 -7.48 18.16
N GLY A 104 3.25 -6.84 18.01
CA GLY A 104 1.99 -7.47 17.69
C GLY A 104 1.66 -7.21 16.24
N LEU A 105 1.23 -8.23 15.50
CA LEU A 105 0.79 -8.09 14.12
C LEU A 105 -0.70 -8.38 14.03
N GLN A 106 -1.46 -7.45 13.45
CA GLN A 106 -2.81 -7.66 12.96
C GLN A 106 -2.80 -7.58 11.44
N LEU A 107 -3.30 -8.61 10.77
CA LEU A 107 -3.51 -8.67 9.34
C LEU A 107 -5.00 -8.53 9.04
N THR A 108 -5.35 -7.56 8.21
CA THR A 108 -6.66 -7.47 7.55
C THR A 108 -6.47 -7.76 6.08
N ALA A 109 -7.01 -8.85 5.58
CA ALA A 109 -6.94 -9.25 4.18
C ALA A 109 -8.27 -8.99 3.48
N ASN A 110 -8.23 -8.26 2.37
CA ASN A 110 -9.37 -7.88 1.53
C ASN A 110 -9.11 -8.27 0.07
N GLY A 111 -10.20 -8.40 -0.69
CA GLY A 111 -10.14 -8.70 -2.13
C GLY A 111 -10.20 -10.19 -2.43
N MET A 112 -9.64 -10.57 -3.59
CA MET A 112 -9.73 -11.93 -4.14
C MET A 112 -8.43 -12.70 -3.87
N VAL A 113 -8.08 -12.79 -2.60
CA VAL A 113 -6.94 -13.56 -2.10
C VAL A 113 -7.23 -15.04 -2.27
N ASN A 114 -6.29 -15.81 -2.85
CA ASN A 114 -6.48 -17.22 -3.14
C ASN A 114 -6.34 -18.08 -1.86
N SER A 115 -5.31 -17.83 -1.06
CA SER A 115 -5.17 -18.46 0.25
C SER A 115 -4.42 -17.58 1.24
N ILE A 116 -4.71 -17.76 2.53
CA ILE A 116 -3.98 -17.11 3.61
C ILE A 116 -3.30 -18.21 4.43
N LYS A 117 -1.97 -18.23 4.44
CA LYS A 117 -1.20 -19.09 5.34
C LYS A 117 -0.80 -18.28 6.57
N TRP A 118 -1.56 -18.44 7.65
CA TRP A 118 -1.33 -17.75 8.91
C TRP A 118 -0.58 -18.66 9.89
N MET A 119 0.65 -18.30 10.25
CA MET A 119 1.42 -18.99 11.30
C MET A 119 1.52 -20.53 11.08
N GLY A 120 1.63 -20.95 9.81
CA GLY A 120 1.69 -22.36 9.43
C GLY A 120 0.34 -23.02 9.13
N ALA A 121 -0.78 -22.47 9.61
CA ALA A 121 -2.12 -22.93 9.27
C ALA A 121 -2.58 -22.32 7.95
N LYS A 122 -3.03 -23.17 7.01
CA LYS A 122 -3.65 -22.70 5.77
C LYS A 122 -5.12 -22.42 6.04
N GLN A 123 -5.54 -21.21 5.72
CA GLN A 123 -6.94 -20.81 5.71
C GLN A 123 -7.33 -20.56 4.25
N ASP A 124 -8.11 -21.48 3.70
CA ASP A 124 -8.70 -21.30 2.38
C ASP A 124 -9.83 -20.29 2.53
N ASN A 125 -9.75 -19.19 1.79
CA ASN A 125 -10.69 -18.10 1.97
C ASN A 125 -11.27 -17.67 0.63
N PHE A 126 -12.60 -17.63 0.58
CA PHE A 126 -13.37 -17.26 -0.60
C PHE A 126 -13.99 -15.88 -0.36
N LEU A 127 -13.58 -14.89 -1.16
CA LEU A 127 -14.13 -13.54 -1.38
C LEU A 127 -14.42 -12.62 -0.16
N ASN A 128 -14.35 -13.11 1.08
CA ASN A 128 -14.67 -12.34 2.28
C ASN A 128 -13.43 -11.74 2.95
N SER A 129 -13.59 -10.57 3.55
CA SER A 129 -12.57 -9.95 4.38
C SER A 129 -12.24 -10.83 5.59
N VAL A 130 -10.96 -11.04 5.86
CA VAL A 130 -10.48 -11.80 7.02
C VAL A 130 -9.55 -10.94 7.85
N GLN A 131 -9.78 -10.96 9.16
CA GLN A 131 -8.94 -10.29 10.14
C GLN A 131 -8.33 -11.32 11.08
N LEU A 132 -7.00 -11.31 11.18
CA LEU A 132 -6.20 -12.21 12.00
C LEU A 132 -5.22 -11.38 12.83
N ALA A 133 -4.98 -11.79 14.07
CA ALA A 133 -4.05 -11.08 14.94
C ALA A 133 -3.18 -12.06 15.71
N THR A 134 -1.95 -11.66 16.03
CA THR A 134 -1.11 -12.44 16.92
C THR A 134 -1.64 -12.39 18.36
N PRO A 135 -1.48 -13.46 19.16
CA PRO A 135 -2.00 -13.51 20.54
C PRO A 135 -1.54 -12.34 21.43
N GLU A 136 -0.31 -11.88 21.21
CA GLU A 136 0.33 -10.77 21.94
C GLU A 136 -0.11 -9.38 21.47
N PHE A 137 -0.90 -9.27 20.39
CA PHE A 137 -1.27 -7.99 19.77
C PHE A 137 -1.92 -7.00 20.75
N ALA A 138 -2.78 -7.48 21.64
CA ALA A 138 -3.45 -6.64 22.63
C ALA A 138 -2.54 -6.21 23.80
N GLN A 139 -1.47 -6.97 24.08
CA GLN A 139 -0.63 -6.82 25.28
C GLN A 139 0.66 -6.04 25.01
N THR A 140 1.05 -5.90 23.75
CA THR A 140 2.28 -5.22 23.36
C THR A 140 2.05 -3.74 23.07
N GLU A 141 3.06 -2.93 23.36
CA GLU A 141 3.05 -1.49 23.05
C GLU A 141 3.32 -1.22 21.57
N ARG A 142 3.95 -2.15 20.85
CA ARG A 142 4.33 -2.02 19.44
C ARG A 142 3.34 -2.77 18.56
N LYS A 143 2.37 -2.06 17.99
CA LYS A 143 1.30 -2.65 17.20
C LYS A 143 1.49 -2.36 15.72
N LEU A 144 1.52 -3.42 14.93
CA LEU A 144 1.63 -3.37 13.49
C LEU A 144 0.30 -3.78 12.87
N LEU A 145 -0.38 -2.84 12.23
CA LEU A 145 -1.63 -3.07 11.54
C LEU A 145 -1.34 -3.13 10.04
N VAL A 146 -1.46 -4.31 9.45
CA VAL A 146 -1.20 -4.53 8.03
C VAL A 146 -2.52 -4.83 7.33
N GLU A 147 -2.91 -3.94 6.43
CA GLU A 147 -4.06 -4.12 5.57
C GLU A 147 -3.61 -4.49 4.16
N VAL A 148 -3.99 -5.66 3.70
CA VAL A 148 -3.67 -6.15 2.36
C VAL A 148 -4.94 -6.17 1.55
N THR A 149 -4.97 -5.43 0.45
CA THR A 149 -5.98 -5.55 -0.59
C THR A 149 -5.32 -6.17 -1.82
N ALA A 150 -5.62 -7.44 -2.08
CA ALA A 150 -5.03 -8.16 -3.20
C ALA A 150 -6.09 -8.67 -4.18
N LEU A 151 -5.78 -8.65 -5.48
CA LEU A 151 -6.65 -9.19 -6.51
C LEU A 151 -6.33 -10.65 -6.83
N VAL A 152 -5.05 -11.01 -6.98
CA VAL A 152 -4.63 -12.40 -7.23
C VAL A 152 -3.31 -12.68 -6.50
N GLY A 153 -3.30 -13.67 -5.63
CA GLY A 153 -2.10 -14.10 -4.92
C GLY A 153 -2.42 -14.73 -3.57
N ASP A 154 -1.37 -15.22 -2.91
CA ASP A 154 -1.44 -15.77 -1.57
C ASP A 154 -0.84 -14.80 -0.53
N ILE A 155 -1.37 -14.81 0.69
CA ILE A 155 -0.80 -14.07 1.82
C ILE A 155 -0.18 -15.07 2.78
N LYS A 156 1.12 -14.94 3.06
CA LYS A 156 1.86 -15.82 3.96
C LYS A 156 2.41 -15.03 5.15
N VAL A 157 2.02 -15.41 6.34
CA VAL A 157 2.59 -14.90 7.59
C VAL A 157 3.43 -16.00 8.23
N ILE A 158 4.74 -15.76 8.30
CA ILE A 158 5.74 -16.72 8.80
C ILE A 158 5.96 -16.49 10.29
N PRO A 159 5.92 -17.53 11.15
CA PRO A 159 6.19 -17.37 12.57
C PRO A 159 7.57 -16.73 12.86
N PRO A 160 7.70 -15.92 13.92
CA PRO A 160 8.99 -15.44 14.37
C PRO A 160 9.93 -16.62 14.70
N GLY A 161 11.14 -16.62 14.13
CA GLY A 161 12.14 -17.66 14.37
C GLY A 161 12.08 -18.87 13.43
N ASP A 162 11.08 -18.96 12.54
CA ASP A 162 11.06 -19.95 11.47
C ASP A 162 11.96 -19.49 10.31
N LEU A 163 13.02 -20.25 10.04
CA LEU A 163 13.99 -19.96 8.97
C LEU A 163 13.47 -20.25 7.57
N GLY A 164 12.28 -20.86 7.44
CA GLY A 164 11.63 -21.20 6.17
C GLY A 164 11.97 -22.59 5.67
#